data_AF-A0A4P6PAP9-F1
#
_entry.id   AF-A0A4P6PAP9-F1
#
_cell.length_a   1.000
_cell.length_b   1.000
_cell.length_c   1.000
_cell.angle_alpha   90.00
_cell.angle_beta   90.00
_cell.angle_gamma   90.00
#
_symmetry.space_group_name_H-M   'P 1'
#
loop_
_entity.id
_entity.type
_entity.pdbx_description
1 polymer ?
#
loop_
_entity_poly.entity_id
_entity_poly.type
_entity_poly.pdbx_seq_one_letter_code
_entity_poly.pdbx_strand_id
1 'polypeptide(L)'
;MKPLLTIVLLLFIPLSTFANPMKQVAQVNPIPMFMPYLVKKAELLKLTAEQVAAFAKWRADNMAPAVEAANIITSGQRAITLATLNGDSAAKVQQLLTDVANARADLAARTLRCHEYTQSVLNESQWQQLVDLYKADINN
;
A
#
# COMPACT_ATOMS: atom_id res chain seq x y z
N MET A 1 52.30 -28.36 -20.83
CA MET A 1 51.18 -27.71 -21.56
C MET A 1 49.93 -28.51 -21.22
N LYS A 2 48.86 -28.03 -20.56
CA LYS A 2 48.20 -26.72 -20.46
C LYS A 2 47.68 -26.52 -19.02
N PRO A 3 47.60 -25.28 -18.47
CA PRO A 3 46.83 -25.06 -17.25
C PRO A 3 45.34 -24.99 -17.57
N LEU A 4 44.53 -25.73 -16.81
CA LEU A 4 43.06 -25.66 -16.86
C LEU A 4 42.64 -24.32 -16.23
N LEU A 5 42.12 -23.42 -17.05
CA LEU A 5 41.57 -22.14 -16.62
C LEU A 5 40.15 -22.39 -16.09
N THR A 6 39.99 -22.49 -14.77
CA THR A 6 38.67 -22.58 -14.14
C THR A 6 38.00 -21.22 -14.19
N ILE A 7 37.10 -21.04 -15.16
CA ILE A 7 36.21 -19.87 -15.25
C ILE A 7 35.16 -20.02 -14.13
N VAL A 8 35.35 -19.26 -13.05
CA VAL A 8 34.31 -19.05 -12.03
C VAL A 8 33.29 -18.08 -12.63
N LEU A 9 32.20 -18.64 -13.15
CA LEU A 9 31.05 -17.88 -13.63
C LEU A 9 30.31 -17.28 -12.44
N LEU A 10 30.61 -16.02 -12.12
CA LEU A 10 29.86 -15.20 -11.17
C LEU A 10 28.45 -14.96 -11.73
N LEU A 11 27.48 -15.74 -11.25
CA LEU A 11 26.06 -15.49 -11.46
C LEU A 11 25.70 -14.16 -10.80
N PHE A 12 25.62 -13.10 -11.61
CA PHE A 12 24.95 -11.86 -11.24
C PHE A 12 23.46 -12.18 -11.03
N ILE A 13 23.05 -12.38 -9.78
CA ILE A 13 21.64 -12.39 -9.42
C ILE A 13 21.19 -10.92 -9.51
N PRO A 14 20.27 -10.54 -10.41
CA PRO A 14 19.74 -9.19 -10.41
C PRO A 14 19.04 -8.97 -9.08
N LEU A 15 19.54 -8.00 -8.31
CA LEU A 15 18.85 -7.46 -7.14
C LEU A 15 17.44 -7.07 -7.59
N SER A 16 16.46 -7.88 -7.21
CA SER A 16 15.06 -7.60 -7.49
C SER A 16 14.75 -6.27 -6.82
N THR A 17 14.43 -5.24 -7.60
CA THR A 17 13.92 -3.99 -7.06
C THR A 17 12.63 -4.33 -6.32
N PHE A 18 12.67 -4.33 -4.99
CA PHE A 18 11.47 -4.56 -4.18
C PHE A 18 10.46 -3.48 -4.55
N ALA A 19 9.41 -3.86 -5.29
CA ALA A 19 8.30 -2.97 -5.60
C ALA A 19 7.74 -2.45 -4.27
N ASN A 20 7.60 -1.13 -4.13
CA ASN A 20 7.01 -0.55 -2.93
C ASN A 20 5.54 -1.00 -2.83
N PRO A 21 5.18 -1.91 -1.89
CA PRO A 21 3.85 -2.51 -1.85
C PRO A 21 2.77 -1.47 -1.54
N MET A 22 3.13 -0.36 -0.89
CA MET A 22 2.20 0.74 -0.59
C MET A 22 1.80 1.53 -1.84
N LYS A 23 2.58 1.46 -2.93
CA LYS A 23 2.20 2.11 -4.20
C LYS A 23 0.93 1.49 -4.74
N GLN A 24 0.80 0.17 -4.67
CA GLN A 24 -0.38 -0.54 -5.14
C GLN A 24 -1.59 -0.24 -4.25
N VAL A 25 -1.40 -0.20 -2.92
CA VAL A 25 -2.45 0.22 -1.99
C VAL A 25 -2.97 1.61 -2.37
N ALA A 26 -2.08 2.58 -2.58
CA ALA A 26 -2.46 3.95 -2.96
C ALA A 26 -3.20 4.04 -4.31
N GLN A 27 -2.97 3.12 -5.25
CA GLN A 27 -3.64 3.12 -6.54
C GLN A 27 -5.11 2.70 -6.48
N VAL A 28 -5.49 1.88 -5.49
CA VAL A 28 -6.84 1.29 -5.40
C VAL A 28 -7.63 1.76 -4.19
N ASN A 29 -7.00 2.49 -3.27
CA ASN A 29 -7.62 2.99 -2.06
C ASN A 29 -8.47 4.24 -2.37
N PRO A 30 -9.77 4.25 -2.02
CA PRO A 30 -10.63 5.41 -2.24
C PRO A 30 -10.44 6.52 -1.19
N ILE A 31 -9.66 6.27 -0.14
CA ILE A 31 -9.50 7.18 1.01
C ILE A 31 -8.06 7.70 1.05
N PRO A 32 -7.85 8.98 1.41
CA PRO A 32 -6.52 9.55 1.63
C PRO A 32 -5.61 8.66 2.48
N MET A 33 -4.33 8.57 2.12
CA MET A 33 -3.36 7.78 2.90
C MET A 33 -2.37 8.70 3.60
N PHE A 34 -2.51 8.86 4.92
CA PHE A 34 -1.63 9.75 5.71
C PHE A 34 -0.32 9.12 6.14
N MET A 35 -0.25 7.79 6.33
CA MET A 35 0.99 7.12 6.77
C MET A 35 2.22 7.43 5.91
N PRO A 36 2.13 7.50 4.57
CA PRO A 36 3.25 7.96 3.74
C PRO A 36 3.75 9.38 4.07
N TYR A 37 2.86 10.30 4.47
CA TYR A 37 3.22 11.67 4.87
C TYR A 37 3.91 11.69 6.23
N LEU A 38 3.39 10.92 7.18
CA LEU A 38 3.98 10.80 8.52
C LEU A 38 5.42 10.27 8.46
N VAL A 39 5.71 9.34 7.53
CA VAL A 39 7.06 8.82 7.32
C VAL A 39 7.95 9.82 6.58
N LYS A 40 7.48 10.41 5.48
CA LYS A 40 8.31 11.26 4.60
C LYS A 40 8.49 12.68 5.10
N LYS A 41 7.53 13.21 5.86
CA LYS A 41 7.45 14.60 6.31
C LYS A 41 7.50 14.70 7.85
N ALA A 42 8.08 13.70 8.53
CA ALA A 42 8.14 13.63 9.99
C ALA A 42 8.77 14.88 10.63
N GLU A 43 9.90 15.34 10.09
CA GLU A 43 10.58 16.56 10.57
C GLU A 43 9.73 17.81 10.35
N LEU A 44 9.09 17.93 9.18
CA LEU A 44 8.22 19.05 8.85
C LEU A 44 7.00 19.11 9.79
N LEU A 45 6.44 17.95 10.12
CA LEU A 45 5.34 17.78 11.07
C LEU A 45 5.80 17.85 12.55
N LYS A 46 7.10 18.02 12.79
CA LYS A 46 7.71 18.05 14.12
C LYS A 46 7.25 16.85 14.99
N LEU A 47 7.21 15.66 14.40
CA LEU A 47 6.84 14.45 15.14
C LEU A 47 7.89 14.15 16.21
N THR A 48 7.46 13.82 17.42
CA THR A 48 8.38 13.37 18.47
C THR A 48 8.90 11.96 18.18
N ALA A 49 9.98 11.57 18.84
CA ALA A 49 10.51 10.21 18.72
C ALA A 49 9.47 9.14 19.09
N GLU A 50 8.65 9.43 20.10
CA GLU A 50 7.56 8.56 20.56
C GLU A 50 6.48 8.42 19.48
N GLN A 51 6.07 9.53 18.85
CA GLN A 51 5.08 9.50 17.75
C GLN A 51 5.62 8.73 16.54
N VAL A 52 6.88 8.94 16.17
CA VAL A 52 7.53 8.19 15.07
C VAL A 52 7.55 6.69 15.38
N ALA A 53 7.92 6.30 16.60
CA ALA A 53 7.92 4.90 17.03
C ALA A 53 6.50 4.31 17.02
N ALA A 54 5.50 5.06 17.46
CA ALA A 54 4.09 4.66 17.45
C ALA A 54 3.60 4.36 16.02
N PHE A 55 3.87 5.26 15.07
CA PHE A 55 3.52 5.04 13.66
C PHE A 55 4.30 3.90 13.02
N ALA A 56 5.58 3.74 13.34
CA ALA A 56 6.38 2.62 12.85
C ALA A 56 5.80 1.27 13.29
N LYS A 57 5.43 1.16 14.57
CA LYS A 57 4.75 -0.02 15.11
C LYS A 57 3.39 -0.25 14.44
N TRP A 58 2.55 0.78 14.38
CA TRP A 58 1.23 0.66 13.76
C TRP A 58 1.31 0.17 12.32
N ARG A 59 2.27 0.70 11.54
CA ARG A 59 2.52 0.29 10.16
C ARG A 59 2.96 -1.17 10.08
N ALA A 60 3.86 -1.62 10.95
CA ALA A 60 4.31 -3.01 10.97
C ALA A 60 3.13 -3.98 11.16
N ASP A 61 2.19 -3.61 12.05
CA ASP A 61 1.06 -4.46 12.41
C ASP A 61 -0.07 -4.42 11.36
N ASN A 62 -0.22 -3.31 10.60
CA ASN A 62 -1.39 -3.08 9.74
C ASN A 62 -1.10 -3.06 8.23
N MET A 63 0.17 -2.99 7.80
CA MET A 63 0.51 -2.87 6.38
C MET A 63 0.16 -4.13 5.59
N ALA A 64 0.54 -5.31 6.07
CA ALA A 64 0.41 -6.55 5.29
C ALA A 64 -1.04 -6.85 4.87
N PRO A 65 -2.05 -6.73 5.76
CA PRO A 65 -3.43 -6.92 5.35
C PRO A 65 -3.94 -5.89 4.32
N ALA A 66 -3.46 -4.64 4.38
CA ALA A 66 -3.84 -3.63 3.39
C ALA A 66 -3.26 -3.95 2.00
N VAL A 67 -2.03 -4.49 1.96
CA VAL A 67 -1.40 -4.96 0.72
C VAL A 67 -2.12 -6.16 0.14
N GLU A 68 -2.55 -7.10 0.99
CA GLU A 68 -3.35 -8.25 0.57
C GLU A 68 -4.69 -7.82 -0.06
N ALA A 69 -5.43 -6.93 0.59
CA ALA A 69 -6.67 -6.38 0.03
C ALA A 69 -6.41 -5.69 -1.33
N ALA A 70 -5.34 -4.89 -1.46
CA ALA A 70 -4.98 -4.25 -2.72
C ALA A 70 -4.63 -5.25 -3.84
N ASN A 71 -3.99 -6.36 -3.49
CA ASN A 71 -3.72 -7.46 -4.42
C ASN A 71 -5.00 -8.14 -4.90
N ILE A 72 -5.95 -8.42 -4.00
CA ILE A 72 -7.26 -9.00 -4.36
C ILE A 72 -7.99 -8.06 -5.32
N ILE A 73 -8.00 -6.74 -5.05
CA ILE A 73 -8.65 -5.76 -5.93
C ILE A 73 -7.99 -5.78 -7.32
N THR A 74 -6.66 -5.66 -7.38
CA THR A 74 -5.93 -5.55 -8.65
C THR A 74 -6.04 -6.84 -9.48
N SER A 75 -5.83 -7.99 -8.86
CA SER A 75 -5.91 -9.29 -9.53
C SER A 75 -7.34 -9.66 -9.90
N GLY A 76 -8.30 -9.39 -9.01
CA GLY A 76 -9.72 -9.61 -9.25
C GLY A 76 -10.27 -8.78 -10.40
N GLN A 77 -9.85 -7.52 -10.54
CA GLN A 77 -10.19 -6.69 -11.71
C GLN A 77 -9.72 -7.33 -13.02
N ARG A 78 -8.48 -7.84 -13.06
CA ARG A 78 -7.96 -8.55 -14.23
C ARG A 78 -8.74 -9.85 -14.49
N ALA A 79 -9.07 -10.60 -13.43
CA ALA A 79 -9.84 -11.83 -13.53
C ALA A 79 -11.26 -11.58 -14.08
N ILE A 80 -11.93 -10.51 -13.67
CA ILE A 80 -13.24 -10.10 -14.20
C ILE A 80 -13.17 -9.82 -15.70
N THR A 81 -12.15 -9.05 -16.13
CA THR A 81 -11.94 -8.76 -17.55
C THR A 81 -11.74 -10.04 -18.35
N LEU A 82 -10.84 -10.92 -17.89
CA LEU A 82 -10.56 -12.19 -18.58
C LEU A 82 -11.78 -13.11 -18.59
N ALA A 83 -12.51 -13.25 -17.49
CA ALA A 83 -13.71 -14.08 -17.41
C ALA A 83 -14.78 -13.62 -18.40
N THR A 84 -15.01 -12.31 -18.49
CA THR A 84 -15.95 -11.72 -19.46
C THR A 84 -15.51 -11.99 -20.90
N LEU A 85 -14.22 -11.78 -21.22
CA LEU A 85 -13.69 -12.00 -22.58
C LEU A 85 -13.72 -13.48 -22.99
N ASN A 86 -13.55 -14.39 -22.04
CA ASN A 86 -13.56 -15.83 -22.28
C ASN A 86 -14.98 -16.42 -22.34
N GLY A 87 -16.02 -15.62 -22.11
CA GLY A 87 -17.40 -16.10 -22.08
C GLY A 87 -17.72 -16.98 -20.87
N ASP A 88 -17.04 -16.76 -19.74
CA ASP A 88 -17.36 -17.45 -18.49
C ASP A 88 -18.80 -17.15 -18.03
N SER A 89 -19.35 -18.04 -17.21
CA SER A 89 -20.72 -17.86 -16.69
C SER A 89 -20.90 -16.56 -15.90
N ALA A 90 -22.09 -15.98 -15.99
CA ALA A 90 -22.47 -14.81 -15.21
C ALA A 90 -22.29 -15.03 -13.69
N ALA A 91 -22.55 -16.24 -13.19
CA ALA A 91 -22.33 -16.58 -11.78
C ALA A 91 -20.85 -16.46 -11.36
N LYS A 92 -19.92 -16.90 -12.20
CA LYS A 92 -18.47 -16.76 -11.95
C LYS A 92 -18.04 -15.30 -11.96
N VAL A 93 -18.49 -14.52 -12.94
CA VAL A 93 -18.20 -13.08 -13.01
C VAL A 93 -18.77 -12.36 -11.78
N GLN A 94 -19.99 -12.72 -11.37
CA GLN A 94 -20.63 -12.14 -10.19
C GLN A 94 -19.86 -12.46 -8.90
N GLN A 95 -19.33 -13.67 -8.73
CA GLN A 95 -18.50 -14.00 -7.57
C GLN A 95 -17.23 -13.15 -7.53
N LEU A 96 -16.52 -13.01 -8.65
CA LEU A 96 -15.32 -12.17 -8.73
C LEU A 96 -15.62 -10.69 -8.41
N LEU A 97 -16.77 -10.18 -8.87
CA LEU A 97 -17.22 -8.83 -8.53
C LEU A 97 -17.46 -8.66 -7.03
N THR A 98 -18.11 -9.65 -6.39
CA THR A 98 -18.34 -9.67 -4.95
C THR A 98 -17.02 -9.69 -4.17
N ASP A 99 -16.05 -10.52 -4.59
CA ASP A 99 -14.74 -10.61 -3.92
C ASP A 99 -13.98 -9.27 -3.98
N VAL A 100 -13.98 -8.61 -5.15
CA VAL A 100 -13.39 -7.28 -5.32
C VAL A 100 -14.11 -6.23 -4.47
N ALA A 101 -15.44 -6.27 -4.40
CA ALA A 101 -16.22 -5.33 -3.59
C ALA A 101 -15.89 -5.48 -2.09
N ASN A 102 -15.83 -6.72 -1.60
CA ASN A 102 -15.46 -7.01 -0.21
C ASN A 102 -14.05 -6.53 0.12
N ALA A 103 -13.08 -6.77 -0.77
CA ALA A 103 -11.70 -6.30 -0.57
C ALA A 103 -11.60 -4.76 -0.55
N ARG A 104 -12.39 -4.06 -1.37
CA ARG A 104 -12.48 -2.58 -1.33
C ARG A 104 -13.05 -2.08 0.00
N ALA A 105 -14.11 -2.70 0.49
CA ALA A 105 -14.71 -2.34 1.77
C ALA A 105 -13.73 -2.55 2.93
N ASP A 106 -13.01 -3.69 2.94
CA ASP A 106 -11.98 -3.96 3.95
C ASP A 106 -10.82 -2.95 3.89
N LEU A 107 -10.32 -2.63 2.69
CA LEU A 107 -9.27 -1.63 2.52
C LEU A 107 -9.71 -0.24 2.99
N ALA A 108 -10.93 0.17 2.66
CA ALA A 108 -11.49 1.44 3.13
C ALA A 108 -11.58 1.47 4.66
N ALA A 109 -12.13 0.43 5.28
CA ALA A 109 -12.25 0.32 6.73
C ALA A 109 -10.88 0.37 7.44
N ARG A 110 -9.86 -0.30 6.89
CA ARG A 110 -8.48 -0.23 7.41
C ARG A 110 -7.91 1.17 7.31
N THR A 111 -8.19 1.86 6.22
CA THR A 111 -7.67 3.22 6.00
C THR A 111 -8.33 4.22 6.94
N LEU A 112 -9.63 4.08 7.20
CA LEU A 112 -10.33 4.86 8.24
C LEU A 112 -9.72 4.63 9.63
N ARG A 113 -9.44 3.37 10.01
CA ARG A 113 -8.74 3.10 11.28
C ARG A 113 -7.35 3.75 11.34
N CYS A 114 -6.64 3.83 10.21
CA CYS A 114 -5.37 4.56 10.16
C CYS A 114 -5.57 6.07 10.34
N HIS A 115 -6.68 6.65 9.88
CA HIS A 115 -7.02 8.06 10.12
C HIS A 115 -7.30 8.31 11.59
N GLU A 116 -8.17 7.51 12.20
CA GLU A 116 -8.52 7.59 13.62
C GLU A 116 -7.28 7.46 14.50
N TYR A 117 -6.42 6.47 14.20
CA TYR A 117 -5.17 6.31 14.92
C TYR A 117 -4.25 7.53 14.76
N THR A 118 -4.13 8.06 13.54
CA THR A 118 -3.33 9.26 13.28
C THR A 118 -3.84 10.46 14.09
N GLN A 119 -5.15 10.68 14.11
CA GLN A 119 -5.76 11.74 14.91
C GLN A 119 -5.53 11.56 16.41
N SER A 120 -5.48 10.32 16.90
CA SER A 120 -5.25 10.03 18.33
C SER A 120 -3.80 10.26 18.77
N VAL A 121 -2.84 10.15 17.85
CA VAL A 121 -1.39 10.28 18.15
C VAL A 121 -0.90 11.71 17.95
N LEU A 122 -1.46 12.43 16.98
CA LEU A 122 -1.10 13.81 16.70
C LEU A 122 -1.81 14.78 17.65
N ASN A 123 -1.15 15.90 17.96
CA ASN A 123 -1.87 17.05 18.51
C ASN A 123 -2.61 17.82 17.41
N GLU A 124 -3.48 18.74 17.80
CA GLU A 124 -4.32 19.51 16.88
C GLU A 124 -3.52 20.26 15.81
N SER A 125 -2.40 20.89 16.20
CA SER A 125 -1.55 21.64 15.27
C SER A 125 -0.89 20.72 14.23
N GLN A 126 -0.38 19.57 14.65
CA GLN A 126 0.22 18.57 13.76
C GLN A 126 -0.83 17.98 12.80
N TRP A 127 -2.04 17.72 13.30
CA TRP A 127 -3.14 17.22 12.50
C TRP A 127 -3.53 18.22 11.40
N GLN A 128 -3.71 19.50 11.76
CA GLN A 128 -4.04 20.54 10.79
C GLN A 128 -2.96 20.68 9.72
N GLN A 129 -1.69 20.68 10.12
CA GLN A 129 -0.56 20.76 9.19
C GLN A 129 -0.52 19.55 8.24
N LEU A 130 -0.78 18.34 8.73
CA LEU A 130 -0.87 17.13 7.90
C LEU A 130 -1.98 17.24 6.86
N VAL A 131 -3.17 17.68 7.27
CA VAL A 131 -4.32 17.87 6.38
C VAL A 131 -4.01 18.91 5.30
N ASP A 132 -3.39 20.02 5.66
CA ASP A 132 -3.02 21.08 4.72
C ASP A 132 -1.96 20.60 3.72
N LEU A 133 -0.95 19.85 4.18
CA LEU A 133 0.04 19.21 3.31
C LEU A 133 -0.61 18.23 2.32
N TYR A 134 -1.60 17.46 2.78
CA TYR A 134 -2.31 16.53 1.91
C TYR A 134 -3.16 17.26 0.87
N LYS A 135 -3.92 18.28 1.30
CA LYS A 135 -4.74 19.12 0.40
C LYS A 135 -3.91 19.83 -0.65
N ALA A 136 -2.73 20.34 -0.28
CA ALA A 136 -1.81 20.96 -1.21
C ALA A 136 -1.33 19.96 -2.27
N ASP A 137 -0.97 18.74 -1.87
CA ASP A 137 -0.43 17.73 -2.79
C ASP A 137 -1.49 17.19 -3.77
N ILE A 138 -2.79 17.18 -3.43
CA ILE A 138 -3.85 16.72 -4.36
C ILE A 138 -4.41 17.81 -5.29
N ASN A 139 -4.12 19.07 -4.99
CA ASN A 139 -4.56 20.22 -5.81
C ASN A 139 -3.48 20.68 -6.80
N ASN A 140 -2.29 20.05 -6.80
CA ASN A 140 -1.17 20.27 -7.73
C ASN A 140 -1.00 19.07 -8.66
#